data_AF-A0A531JP88-F1
#
_entry.id   AF-A0A531JP88-F1
#
_cell.length_a   1.000
_cell.length_b   1.000
_cell.length_c   1.000
_cell.angle_alpha   90.00
_cell.angle_beta   90.00
_cell.angle_gamma   90.00
#
_symmetry.space_group_name_H-M   'P 1'
#
loop_
_entity.id
_entity.type
_entity.pdbx_description
1 polymer ?
#
loop_
_entity_poly.entity_id
_entity_poly.type
_entity_poly.pdbx_seq_one_letter_code
_entity_poly.pdbx_strand_id
1 'polypeptide(L)'
;YVLEKQLYRPDEILLLAFNKSAADELRTRIARQLQVEESALECRVTTFHALGRGIIKEVEGRPPQLANWVDHPAGEARVIEEIIQSLVETDPEFARLWCDLLVVHPKADIPDEVFDTEA
;
A
#
# COMPACT_ATOMS: atom_id res chain seq x y z
N TYR A 1 14.92 -7.91 -27.46
CA TYR A 1 14.15 -6.98 -28.31
C TYR A 1 14.34 -5.51 -27.98
N VAL A 2 13.66 -4.87 -27.01
CA VAL A 2 13.71 -3.39 -26.87
C VAL A 2 15.12 -2.84 -26.60
N LEU A 3 15.89 -3.53 -25.75
CA LEU A 3 17.30 -3.21 -25.47
C LEU A 3 18.20 -3.54 -26.66
N GLU A 4 17.99 -4.72 -27.26
CA GLU A 4 18.73 -5.19 -28.44
C GLU A 4 18.54 -4.28 -29.66
N LYS A 5 17.35 -3.70 -29.82
CA LYS A 5 17.02 -2.71 -30.87
C LYS A 5 17.36 -1.28 -30.47
N GLN A 6 17.97 -1.09 -29.29
CA GLN A 6 18.36 0.22 -28.76
C GLN A 6 17.23 1.26 -28.76
N LEU A 7 15.99 0.80 -28.53
CA LEU A 7 14.82 1.69 -28.49
C LEU A 7 14.76 2.49 -27.18
N TYR A 8 15.32 1.91 -26.11
CA TYR A 8 15.42 2.51 -24.77
C TYR A 8 16.72 2.06 -24.12
N ARG A 9 17.26 2.87 -23.21
CA ARG A 9 18.35 2.47 -22.33
C ARG A 9 17.82 1.57 -21.19
N PRO A 10 18.64 0.69 -20.61
CA PRO A 10 18.23 -0.12 -19.45
C PRO A 10 17.65 0.70 -18.29
N ASP A 11 18.25 1.84 -17.97
CA ASP A 11 17.81 2.73 -16.88
C ASP A 11 16.45 3.40 -17.13
N GLU A 12 15.99 3.41 -18.38
CA GLU A 12 14.68 3.94 -18.79
C GLU A 12 13.56 2.88 -18.66
N ILE A 13 13.90 1.64 -18.28
CA ILE A 13 12.94 0.54 -18.16
C ILE A 13 12.61 0.26 -16.70
N LEU A 14 11.32 0.39 -16.37
CA LEU A 14 10.75 0.05 -15.07
C LEU A 14 9.93 -1.25 -15.16
N LEU A 15 10.27 -2.21 -14.30
CA LEU A 15 9.60 -3.49 -14.15
C LEU A 15 8.89 -3.51 -12.78
N LEU A 16 7.57 -3.74 -12.79
CA LEU A 16 6.74 -3.73 -11.59
C LEU A 16 6.18 -5.11 -11.26
N ALA A 17 6.24 -5.47 -9.98
CA ALA A 17 5.64 -6.68 -9.44
C ALA A 17 4.73 -6.36 -8.24
N PHE A 18 3.80 -7.27 -7.95
CA PHE A 18 2.86 -7.12 -6.84
C PHE A 18 3.52 -7.31 -5.46
N ASN A 19 4.40 -8.29 -5.33
CA ASN A 19 5.06 -8.63 -4.08
C ASN A 19 6.58 -8.76 -4.26
N LYS A 20 7.30 -8.86 -3.13
CA LYS A 20 8.76 -8.91 -3.12
C LYS A 20 9.30 -10.14 -3.85
N SER A 21 8.73 -11.31 -3.59
CA SER A 21 9.17 -12.57 -4.22
C SER A 21 9.07 -12.51 -5.75
N ALA A 22 7.97 -11.94 -6.28
CA ALA A 22 7.80 -11.76 -7.71
C ALA A 22 8.77 -10.72 -8.30
N ALA A 23 9.10 -9.66 -7.57
CA ALA A 23 10.12 -8.70 -7.99
C ALA A 23 11.50 -9.33 -8.05
N ASP A 24 11.85 -10.15 -7.06
CA ASP A 24 13.12 -10.87 -6.99
C ASP A 24 13.23 -11.89 -8.14
N GLU A 25 12.17 -12.68 -8.39
CA GLU A 25 12.12 -13.61 -9.54
C GLU A 25 12.28 -12.87 -10.88
N LEU A 26 11.58 -11.73 -11.05
CA LEU A 26 11.69 -10.90 -12.25
C LEU A 26 13.12 -10.41 -12.47
N ARG A 27 13.79 -9.97 -11.40
CA ARG A 27 15.19 -9.53 -11.45
C ARG A 27 16.10 -10.65 -11.92
N THR A 28 16.02 -11.83 -11.29
CA THR A 28 16.81 -13.00 -11.70
C THR A 28 16.56 -13.38 -13.17
N ARG A 29 15.28 -13.39 -13.58
CA ARG A 29 14.91 -13.78 -14.95
C ARG A 29 15.46 -12.82 -16.00
N ILE A 30 15.36 -11.51 -15.75
CA ILE A 30 15.84 -10.50 -16.69
C ILE A 30 17.36 -10.44 -16.73
N ALA A 31 18.05 -10.52 -15.59
CA ALA A 31 19.51 -10.58 -15.54
C ALA A 31 20.05 -11.78 -16.34
N ARG A 32 19.45 -12.97 -16.14
CA ARG A 32 19.77 -14.17 -16.93
C ARG A 32 19.53 -13.97 -18.43
N GLN A 33 18.41 -13.37 -18.81
CA GLN A 33 18.08 -13.12 -20.22
C GLN A 33 19.06 -12.14 -20.89
N LEU A 34 19.59 -11.18 -20.13
CA LEU A 34 20.58 -10.20 -20.59
C LEU A 34 22.03 -10.68 -20.43
N GLN A 35 22.24 -11.87 -19.85
CA GLN A 35 23.56 -12.44 -19.58
C GLN A 35 24.43 -11.51 -18.71
N VAL A 36 23.82 -10.87 -17.72
CA VAL A 36 24.50 -10.03 -16.72
C VAL A 36 24.25 -10.56 -15.32
N GLU A 37 25.13 -10.22 -14.38
CA GLU A 37 24.89 -10.44 -12.96
C GLU A 37 23.70 -9.61 -12.48
N GLU A 38 22.93 -10.11 -11.49
CA GLU A 38 21.78 -9.37 -10.94
C GLU A 38 22.16 -8.01 -10.34
N SER A 39 23.39 -7.89 -9.84
CA SER A 39 23.97 -6.65 -9.31
C SER A 39 24.35 -5.65 -10.41
N ALA A 40 24.56 -6.12 -11.63
CA ALA A 40 24.86 -5.31 -12.81
C ALA A 40 23.61 -4.99 -13.63
N LEU A 41 22.42 -5.43 -13.20
CA LEU A 41 21.17 -5.12 -13.88
C LEU A 41 20.81 -3.64 -13.68
N GLU A 42 20.92 -2.86 -14.75
CA GLU A 42 20.56 -1.44 -14.76
C GLU A 42 19.05 -1.19 -14.82
N CYS A 43 18.25 -2.15 -15.32
CA CYS A 43 16.80 -2.04 -15.32
C CYS A 43 16.26 -1.94 -13.89
N ARG A 44 15.34 -1.01 -13.65
CA ARG A 44 14.73 -0.85 -12.32
C ARG A 44 13.64 -1.90 -12.13
N VAL A 45 13.88 -2.87 -11.24
CA VAL A 45 12.89 -3.86 -10.82
C VAL A 45 12.41 -3.55 -9.40
N THR A 46 11.12 -3.36 -9.21
CA THR A 46 10.55 -2.98 -7.91
C THR A 46 9.09 -3.41 -7.76
N THR A 47 8.50 -3.18 -6.58
CA THR A 47 7.06 -3.39 -6.36
C THR A 47 6.30 -2.08 -6.47
N PHE A 48 4.98 -2.16 -6.70
CA PHE A 48 4.11 -0.97 -6.70
C PHE A 48 4.26 -0.14 -5.42
N HIS A 49 4.26 -0.79 -4.26
CA HIS A 49 4.44 -0.14 -2.97
C HIS A 49 5.80 0.55 -2.84
N ALA A 50 6.89 -0.12 -3.24
CA ALA A 50 8.23 0.45 -3.15
C ALA A 50 8.43 1.61 -4.13
N LEU A 51 7.86 1.52 -5.36
CA LEU A 51 7.83 2.62 -6.31
C LEU A 51 7.07 3.82 -5.71
N GLY A 52 5.84 3.62 -5.24
CA GLY A 52 5.00 4.69 -4.69
C GLY A 52 5.66 5.41 -3.52
N ARG A 53 6.24 4.66 -2.57
CA ARG A 53 7.03 5.25 -1.47
C ARG A 53 8.23 6.05 -1.97
N GLY A 54 8.90 5.56 -3.02
CA GLY A 54 10.03 6.25 -3.64
C GLY A 54 9.62 7.58 -4.26
N ILE A 55 8.54 7.59 -5.04
CA ILE A 55 8.00 8.81 -5.68
C ILE A 55 7.61 9.84 -4.62
N ILE A 56 6.85 9.43 -3.58
CA ILE A 56 6.45 10.33 -2.50
C ILE A 56 7.69 10.92 -1.83
N LYS A 57 8.69 10.09 -1.52
CA LYS A 57 9.94 10.56 -0.89
C LYS A 57 10.70 11.55 -1.77
N GLU A 58 10.76 11.30 -3.06
CA GLU A 58 11.46 12.14 -4.03
C GLU A 58 10.77 13.50 -4.20
N VAL A 59 9.43 13.51 -4.28
CA VAL A 59 8.63 14.72 -4.48
C VAL A 59 8.49 15.53 -3.19
N GLU A 60 8.20 14.89 -2.06
CA GLU A 60 7.93 15.54 -0.78
C GLU A 60 9.19 15.76 0.07
N GLY A 61 10.34 15.23 -0.36
CA GLY A 61 11.61 15.27 0.39
C GLY A 61 11.66 14.37 1.63
N ARG A 62 10.57 13.68 1.96
CA ARG A 62 10.44 12.78 3.12
C ARG A 62 9.59 11.56 2.78
N PRO A 63 9.87 10.38 3.36
CA PRO A 63 9.02 9.21 3.15
C PRO A 63 7.58 9.50 3.62
N PRO A 64 6.57 8.78 3.09
CA PRO A 64 5.21 8.89 3.60
C PRO A 64 5.23 8.63 5.11
N GLN A 65 4.71 9.58 5.87
CA GLN A 65 4.50 9.38 7.30
C GLN A 65 3.21 8.59 7.45
N LEU A 66 3.34 7.38 7.96
CA LEU A 66 2.19 6.69 8.53
C LEU A 66 1.72 7.52 9.72
N ALA A 67 0.41 7.63 9.90
CA ALA A 67 -0.10 8.30 11.08
C ALA A 67 0.36 7.54 12.33
N ASN A 68 0.67 8.25 13.41
CA ASN A 68 1.28 7.69 14.63
C ASN A 68 0.46 6.57 15.29
N TRP A 69 -0.80 6.39 14.87
CA TRP A 69 -1.73 5.39 15.38
C TRP A 69 -1.76 4.08 14.57
N VAL A 70 -1.12 4.03 13.40
CA VAL A 70 -1.14 2.86 12.49
C VAL A 70 -0.41 1.65 13.08
N ASP A 71 0.63 1.87 13.90
CA ASP A 71 1.38 0.79 14.54
C ASP A 71 0.76 0.30 15.86
N HIS A 72 -0.35 0.91 16.30
CA HIS A 72 -1.03 0.51 17.53
C HIS A 72 -2.28 -0.30 17.18
N PRO A 73 -2.42 -1.56 17.63
CA PRO A 73 -3.57 -2.41 17.31
C PRO A 73 -4.93 -1.75 17.64
N ALA A 74 -4.97 -0.92 18.68
CA ALA A 74 -6.16 -0.16 19.08
C ALA A 74 -6.20 1.30 18.56
N GLY A 75 -5.18 1.75 17.84
CA GLY A 75 -5.02 3.15 17.42
C GLY A 75 -5.99 3.55 16.32
N GLU A 76 -6.18 2.68 15.32
CA GLU A 76 -7.11 2.91 14.22
C GLU A 76 -8.56 3.01 14.72
N ALA A 77 -9.02 2.04 15.50
CA ALA A 77 -10.37 2.02 16.05
C ALA A 77 -10.67 3.27 16.88
N ARG A 78 -9.72 3.71 17.72
CA ARG A 78 -9.87 4.91 18.54
C ARG A 78 -9.98 6.18 17.69
N VAL A 79 -9.16 6.32 16.65
CA VAL A 79 -9.22 7.51 15.76
C VAL A 79 -10.53 7.53 14.98
N ILE A 80 -11.00 6.38 14.50
CA ILE A 80 -12.30 6.27 13.85
C ILE A 80 -13.42 6.65 14.82
N GLU A 81 -13.38 6.17 16.07
CA GLU A 81 -14.35 6.54 17.11
C GLU A 81 -14.35 8.05 17.40
N GLU A 82 -13.18 8.67 17.54
CA GLU A 82 -13.04 10.12 17.76
C GLU A 82 -13.61 10.92 16.57
N ILE A 83 -13.38 10.48 15.33
CA ILE A 83 -13.94 11.10 14.12
C ILE A 83 -15.47 10.95 14.10
N ILE A 84 -15.99 9.75 14.34
CA ILE A 84 -17.43 9.48 14.36
C ILE A 84 -18.10 10.34 15.43
N GLN A 85 -17.54 10.41 16.64
CA GLN A 85 -18.09 11.22 17.72
C GLN A 85 -18.14 12.70 17.33
N SER A 86 -17.03 13.23 16.80
CA SER A 86 -16.97 14.62 16.34
C SER A 86 -18.02 14.91 15.26
N LEU A 87 -18.20 14.01 14.29
CA LEU A 87 -19.20 14.17 13.23
C LEU A 87 -20.63 14.04 13.74
N VAL A 88 -20.90 13.13 14.68
CA VAL A 88 -22.23 13.03 15.32
C VAL A 88 -22.58 14.32 16.05
N GLU A 89 -21.61 14.96 16.69
CA GLU A 89 -21.81 16.22 17.43
C GLU A 89 -21.94 17.45 16.52
N THR A 90 -21.28 17.44 15.36
CA THR A 90 -21.15 18.64 14.49
C THR A 90 -21.97 18.61 13.21
N ASP A 91 -22.38 17.42 12.74
CA ASP A 91 -23.13 17.22 11.49
C ASP A 91 -24.43 16.43 11.75
N PRO A 92 -25.59 17.12 11.79
CA PRO A 92 -26.88 16.48 12.01
C PRO A 92 -27.29 15.45 10.94
N GLU A 93 -26.84 15.62 9.69
CA GLU A 93 -27.13 14.65 8.63
C GLU A 93 -26.32 13.37 8.83
N PHE A 94 -25.03 13.52 9.13
CA PHE A 94 -24.19 12.38 9.50
C PHE A 94 -24.74 11.65 10.72
N ALA A 95 -25.14 12.37 11.78
CA ALA A 95 -25.71 11.78 12.98
C ALA A 95 -26.94 10.92 12.68
N ARG A 96 -27.84 11.42 11.83
CA ARG A 96 -29.03 10.67 11.40
C ARG A 96 -28.64 9.39 10.64
N LEU A 97 -27.76 9.51 9.65
CA LEU A 97 -27.32 8.35 8.85
C LEU A 97 -26.57 7.32 9.70
N TRP A 98 -25.77 7.78 10.67
CA TRP A 98 -25.07 6.91 11.61
C TRP A 98 -26.04 6.14 12.51
N CYS A 99 -27.08 6.81 13.04
CA CYS A 99 -28.15 6.14 13.76
C CYS A 99 -28.89 5.13 12.87
N ASP A 100 -29.25 5.51 11.65
CA ASP A 100 -29.93 4.62 10.70
C ASP A 100 -29.06 3.37 10.41
N LEU A 101 -27.75 3.56 10.19
CA LEU A 101 -26.78 2.48 10.01
C LEU A 101 -26.80 1.50 11.20
N LEU A 102 -26.71 2.00 12.43
CA LEU A 102 -26.68 1.16 13.64
C LEU A 102 -28.03 0.46 13.91
N VAL A 103 -29.14 1.03 13.44
CA VAL A 103 -30.47 0.42 13.55
C VAL A 103 -30.68 -0.69 12.52
N VAL A 104 -30.20 -0.50 11.29
CA VAL A 104 -30.31 -1.49 10.19
C VAL A 104 -29.27 -2.59 10.35
N HIS A 105 -28.08 -2.24 10.81
CA HIS A 105 -26.96 -3.12 11.09
C HIS A 105 -26.58 -3.03 12.57
N PRO A 106 -27.46 -3.48 13.49
CA PRO A 106 -27.09 -3.61 14.89
C PRO A 106 -25.86 -4.49 14.94
N LYS A 107 -24.79 -4.03 15.62
CA LYS A 107 -23.55 -4.79 15.78
C LYS A 107 -23.93 -6.23 16.06
N ALA A 108 -23.72 -7.11 15.07
CA ALA A 108 -23.65 -8.52 15.39
C ALA A 108 -22.49 -8.61 16.39
N ASP A 109 -22.69 -9.24 17.54
CA ASP A 109 -21.61 -9.66 18.41
C ASP A 109 -20.77 -10.65 17.61
N ILE A 110 -19.98 -10.14 16.67
CA ILE A 110 -19.03 -10.88 15.88
C ILE A 110 -17.81 -10.95 16.79
N PRO A 111 -17.47 -12.13 17.32
CA PRO A 111 -16.29 -12.29 18.16
C PRO A 111 -15.06 -11.80 17.41
N ASP A 112 -14.11 -11.18 18.10
CA ASP A 112 -12.84 -10.71 17.53
C ASP A 112 -12.12 -11.83 16.73
N GLU A 113 -12.33 -13.09 17.13
CA GLU A 113 -11.87 -14.33 16.48
C GLU A 113 -12.25 -14.45 14.99
N VAL A 114 -13.33 -13.81 14.54
CA VAL A 114 -13.78 -13.82 13.14
C VAL A 114 -12.93 -12.90 12.26
N PHE A 115 -12.32 -11.87 12.85
CA PHE A 115 -11.44 -10.93 12.16
C PHE A 115 -9.96 -11.35 12.21
N ASP A 116 -9.60 -12.32 13.06
CA ASP A 116 -8.23 -12.79 13.29
C ASP A 116 -7.82 -13.96 12.38
N THR A 117 -8.40 -14.04 11.17
CA THR A 117 -7.93 -15.00 10.15
C THR A 117 -6.95 -14.31 9.20
N GLU A 118 -5.68 -14.46 9.57
CA GLU A 118 -4.46 -14.29 8.75
C GLU A 118 -4.16 -12.88 8.23
N ALA A 119 -3.27 -12.18 8.95
CA ALA A 119 -2.34 -11.20 8.39
C ALA A 119 -0.89 -11.72 8.50
#